data_AF-A0A7R9PFA1-F1
#
_entry.id   AF-A0A7R9PFA1-F1
#
_cell.length_a   1.000
_cell.length_b   1.000
_cell.length_c   1.000
_cell.angle_alpha   90.00
_cell.angle_beta   90.00
_cell.angle_gamma   90.00
#
_symmetry.space_group_name_H-M   'P 1'
#
loop_
_entity.id
_entity.type
_entity.pdbx_description
1 polymer ?
#
loop_
_entity_poly.entity_id
_entity_poly.type
_entity_poly.pdbx_seq_one_letter_code
_entity_poly.pdbx_strand_id
1 'polypeptide(L)'
;MYESRSAIYKMLKDQAHKDRQINVFPAPYRSDATPYKQQDFSKVVKEACTTSRPVMAGLKISKAVFLGDVGVGKTSLINRFCHQIFDCNYKATIGVDFEVERFDVLQVPYNLQM
;
A
#
# COMPACT_ATOMS: atom_id res chain seq x y z
N MET A 1 20.85 -5.32 3.66
CA MET A 1 19.92 -4.70 4.64
C MET A 1 19.30 -3.39 4.13
N TYR A 2 20.04 -2.51 3.43
CA TYR A 2 19.52 -1.26 2.85
C TYR A 2 18.59 -1.42 1.62
N GLU A 3 18.73 -2.48 0.84
CA GLU A 3 17.93 -2.70 -0.38
C GLU A 3 16.43 -2.86 -0.12
N SER A 4 16.06 -3.38 1.05
CA SER A 4 14.66 -3.59 1.45
C SER A 4 13.88 -2.28 1.67
N ARG A 5 14.56 -1.14 1.83
CA ARG A 5 13.94 0.16 2.07
C ARG A 5 13.89 1.07 0.83
N SER A 6 14.56 0.70 -0.25
CA SER A 6 14.57 1.54 -1.46
C SER A 6 13.24 1.44 -2.21
N ALA A 7 12.51 2.56 -2.26
CA ALA A 7 11.29 2.69 -3.07
C ALA A 7 11.51 2.28 -4.52
N ILE A 8 12.62 2.73 -5.14
CA ILE A 8 12.97 2.40 -6.52
C ILE A 8 13.11 0.88 -6.69
N TYR A 9 13.81 0.23 -5.77
CA TYR A 9 14.01 -1.21 -5.84
C TYR A 9 12.69 -1.97 -5.70
N LYS A 10 11.81 -1.57 -4.78
CA LYS A 10 10.47 -2.15 -4.62
C LYS A 10 9.63 -2.01 -5.89
N MET A 11 9.73 -0.87 -6.57
CA MET A 11 8.97 -0.57 -7.79
C MET A 11 9.48 -1.33 -9.01
N LEU A 12 10.79 -1.58 -9.10
CA LEU A 12 11.43 -2.29 -10.22
C LEU A 12 11.24 -3.81 -10.20
N LYS A 13 10.74 -4.39 -9.10
CA LYS A 13 10.46 -5.82 -9.04
C LYS A 13 9.33 -6.21 -10.00
N ASP A 14 9.48 -7.36 -10.64
CA ASP A 14 8.46 -7.93 -11.53
C ASP A 14 7.15 -8.22 -10.80
N GLN A 15 7.24 -8.65 -9.53
CA GLN A 15 6.10 -8.96 -8.68
C GLN A 15 6.24 -8.32 -7.30
N ALA A 16 5.10 -7.92 -6.74
CA ALA A 16 4.98 -7.49 -5.36
C ALA A 16 5.24 -8.65 -4.38
N HIS A 17 5.57 -8.33 -3.12
CA HIS A 17 5.70 -9.34 -2.08
C HIS A 17 4.36 -10.09 -1.87
N LYS A 18 4.40 -11.34 -1.41
CA LYS A 18 3.21 -12.22 -1.36
C LYS A 18 2.03 -11.62 -0.59
N ASP A 19 2.28 -10.91 0.50
CA ASP A 19 1.27 -10.23 1.32
C ASP A 19 0.82 -8.86 0.75
N ARG A 20 1.32 -8.50 -0.44
CA ARG A 20 0.97 -7.31 -1.22
C ARG A 20 0.36 -7.68 -2.59
N GLN A 21 0.14 -8.98 -2.84
CA GLN A 21 -0.61 -9.47 -3.99
C GLN A 21 -2.07 -9.65 -3.61
N ILE A 22 -2.93 -8.77 -4.12
CA ILE A 22 -4.35 -8.72 -3.77
C ILE A 22 -5.17 -9.26 -4.95
N ASN A 23 -5.35 -10.59 -4.96
CA ASN A 23 -6.14 -11.28 -5.97
C ASN A 23 -7.60 -11.49 -5.55
N VAL A 24 -7.87 -11.42 -4.25
CA VAL A 24 -9.21 -11.52 -3.66
C VAL A 24 -9.42 -10.28 -2.81
N PHE A 25 -10.65 -9.76 -2.81
CA PHE A 25 -11.00 -8.60 -2.00
C PHE A 25 -10.80 -8.93 -0.51
N PRO A 26 -9.97 -8.17 0.23
CA PRO A 26 -9.70 -8.47 1.63
C PRO A 26 -10.97 -8.36 2.48
N ALA A 27 -11.21 -9.37 3.32
CA ALA A 27 -12.27 -9.29 4.32
C ALA A 27 -11.92 -8.21 5.37
N PRO A 28 -12.90 -7.47 5.88
CA PRO A 28 -12.68 -6.56 6.99
C PRO A 28 -12.23 -7.34 8.23
N TYR A 29 -11.41 -6.73 9.09
CA TYR A 29 -11.06 -7.33 10.38
C TYR A 29 -12.30 -7.56 11.25
N ARG A 30 -13.27 -6.64 11.15
CA ARG A 30 -14.56 -6.68 11.86
C ARG A 30 -15.68 -6.24 10.92
N SER A 31 -16.60 -7.15 10.62
CA SER A 31 -17.75 -6.90 9.73
C SER A 31 -18.76 -5.93 10.31
N ASP A 32 -18.85 -5.81 11.64
CA ASP A 32 -19.73 -4.90 12.36
C ASP A 32 -19.19 -3.46 12.44
N ALA A 33 -17.88 -3.29 12.28
CA ALA A 33 -17.20 -2.00 12.38
C ALA A 33 -16.94 -1.32 11.02
N THR A 34 -17.02 -2.06 9.91
CA THR A 34 -16.79 -1.52 8.58
C THR A 34 -18.06 -0.88 8.00
N PRO A 35 -17.99 0.32 7.40
CA PRO A 35 -19.11 0.89 6.64
C PRO A 35 -19.27 0.23 5.27
N TYR A 36 -18.27 -0.54 4.81
CA TYR A 36 -18.26 -1.18 3.50
C TYR A 36 -19.00 -2.52 3.55
N LYS A 37 -19.98 -2.68 2.65
CA LYS A 37 -20.79 -3.91 2.52
C LYS A 37 -20.35 -4.82 1.37
N GLN A 38 -19.50 -4.29 0.49
CA GLN A 38 -18.97 -5.02 -0.66
C GLN A 38 -18.00 -6.10 -0.18
N GLN A 39 -18.11 -7.28 -0.78
CA GLN A 39 -17.24 -8.43 -0.50
C GLN A 39 -16.32 -8.75 -1.68
N ASP A 40 -16.34 -7.90 -2.70
CA ASP A 40 -15.63 -8.12 -3.95
C ASP A 40 -15.24 -6.78 -4.58
N PHE A 41 -14.28 -6.81 -5.50
CA PHE A 41 -13.89 -5.64 -6.28
C PHE A 41 -15.06 -5.12 -7.12
N SER A 42 -15.16 -3.79 -7.24
CA SER A 42 -16.16 -3.17 -8.09
C SER A 42 -15.97 -3.60 -9.55
N LYS A 43 -17.07 -3.57 -10.33
CA LYS A 43 -17.04 -3.87 -11.77
C LYS A 43 -15.98 -3.04 -12.50
N VAL A 44 -15.87 -1.75 -12.16
CA VAL A 44 -14.89 -0.81 -12.72
C VAL A 44 -13.45 -1.28 -12.47
N VAL A 45 -13.13 -1.74 -11.25
CA VAL A 45 -11.78 -2.23 -10.93
C VAL A 45 -11.46 -3.50 -11.70
N LYS A 46 -12.41 -4.45 -11.74
CA LYS A 46 -12.24 -5.69 -12.50
C LYS A 46 -12.00 -5.42 -13.98
N GLU A 47 -12.83 -4.58 -14.59
CA GLU A 47 -12.67 -4.17 -16.00
C GLU A 47 -11.33 -3.45 -16.24
N ALA A 48 -10.91 -2.57 -15.32
CA ALA A 48 -9.64 -1.87 -15.42
C ALA A 48 -8.41 -2.80 -15.29
N CYS A 49 -8.57 -3.97 -14.65
CA CYS A 49 -7.53 -4.99 -14.52
C CYS A 49 -7.56 -6.04 -15.64
N THR A 50 -8.72 -6.33 -16.23
CA THR A 50 -8.85 -7.30 -17.34
C THR A 50 -8.61 -6.69 -18.71
N THR A 51 -8.87 -5.39 -18.88
CA THR A 51 -8.63 -4.72 -20.16
C THR A 51 -7.12 -4.64 -20.37
N SER A 52 -6.58 -5.51 -21.24
CA SER A 52 -5.19 -5.58 -21.69
C SER A 52 -4.75 -4.33 -22.45
N ARG A 53 -4.94 -3.13 -21.88
CA ARG A 53 -4.16 -1.97 -22.30
C ARG A 53 -2.73 -2.30 -21.84
N PRO A 54 -1.77 -2.45 -22.78
CA PRO A 54 -0.40 -2.70 -22.40
C PRO A 54 0.00 -1.63 -21.39
N VAL A 55 0.77 -2.08 -20.41
CA VAL A 55 1.36 -1.39 -19.24
C VAL A 55 2.21 -0.15 -19.61
N MET A 56 2.05 0.39 -20.83
CA MET A 56 2.62 1.63 -21.34
C MET A 56 1.90 2.89 -20.80
N ALA A 57 0.76 2.77 -20.12
CA ALA A 57 0.06 3.91 -19.52
C ALA A 57 0.49 4.17 -18.07
N GLY A 58 1.80 4.35 -17.84
CA GLY A 58 2.37 4.88 -16.60
C GLY A 58 2.26 3.98 -15.36
N LEU A 59 3.13 4.24 -14.38
CA LEU A 59 3.00 3.69 -13.03
C LEU A 59 1.67 4.19 -12.43
N LYS A 60 0.71 3.28 -12.18
CA LYS A 60 -0.51 3.63 -11.43
C LYS A 60 -0.11 3.88 -9.98
N ILE A 61 -0.12 5.15 -9.57
CA ILE A 61 0.24 5.59 -8.22
C ILE A 61 -1.01 6.12 -7.53
N SER A 62 -1.24 5.70 -6.29
CA SER A 62 -2.09 6.43 -5.35
C SER A 62 -1.29 6.97 -4.18
N LYS A 63 -1.78 8.08 -3.64
CA LYS A 63 -1.20 8.76 -2.49
C LYS A 63 -2.14 8.64 -1.30
N ALA A 64 -1.63 8.17 -0.18
CA ALA A 64 -2.29 8.23 1.11
C ALA A 64 -1.51 9.20 2.01
N VAL A 65 -2.20 9.99 2.81
CA VAL A 65 -1.56 10.94 3.75
C VAL A 65 -2.15 10.70 5.13
N PHE A 66 -1.28 10.56 6.12
CA PHE A 66 -1.66 10.28 7.50
C PHE A 66 -1.65 11.58 8.32
N LEU A 67 -2.83 11.97 8.82
CA LEU A 67 -3.04 13.20 9.58
C LEU A 67 -3.36 12.90 11.05
N GLY A 68 -3.00 13.82 11.95
CA GLY A 68 -3.25 13.72 13.39
C GLY A 68 -2.14 14.37 14.22
N ASP A 69 -2.35 14.47 15.52
CA ASP A 69 -1.45 15.18 16.44
C ASP A 69 -0.07 14.53 16.54
N VAL A 70 0.88 15.27 17.10
CA VAL A 70 2.23 14.76 17.39
C VAL A 70 2.12 13.56 18.35
N GLY A 71 2.91 12.52 18.11
CA GLY A 71 2.97 11.34 19.00
C GLY A 71 1.84 10.33 18.89
N VAL A 72 0.77 10.56 18.10
CA VAL A 72 -0.36 9.60 17.98
C VAL A 72 -0.04 8.30 17.23
N GLY A 73 1.21 8.09 16.79
CA GLY A 73 1.67 6.83 16.20
C GLY A 73 1.58 6.73 14.68
N LYS A 74 1.37 7.83 13.95
CA LYS A 74 1.32 7.85 12.47
C LYS A 74 2.54 7.18 11.82
N THR A 75 3.73 7.61 12.21
CA THR A 75 5.00 7.07 11.73
C THR A 75 5.18 5.61 12.12
N SER A 76 4.76 5.23 13.33
CA SER A 76 4.81 3.83 13.80
C SER A 76 3.91 2.92 12.98
N LEU A 77 2.73 3.40 12.55
CA LEU A 77 1.81 2.66 11.70
C LEU A 77 2.42 2.39 10.31
N ILE A 78 2.99 3.44 9.69
CA ILE A 78 3.66 3.33 8.39
C ILE A 78 4.87 2.37 8.51
N ASN A 79 5.70 2.51 9.54
CA ASN A 79 6.85 1.64 9.76
C ASN A 79 6.47 0.19 9.99
N ARG A 80 5.40 -0.06 10.75
CA ARG A 80 4.88 -1.42 10.94
C ARG A 80 4.40 -1.99 9.61
N PHE A 81 3.74 -1.20 8.78
CA PHE A 81 3.22 -1.65 7.49
C PHE A 81 4.32 -1.92 6.44
N CYS A 82 5.28 -1.00 6.26
CA CYS A 82 6.31 -1.12 5.23
C CYS A 82 7.46 -2.03 5.65
N HIS A 83 7.85 -1.98 6.93
CA HIS A 83 9.08 -2.61 7.41
C HIS A 83 8.86 -3.68 8.47
N GLN A 84 7.62 -3.92 8.92
CA GLN A 84 7.28 -4.84 10.02
C GLN A 84 8.02 -4.52 11.33
N ILE A 85 8.37 -3.24 11.54
CA ILE A 85 9.11 -2.78 12.73
C ILE A 85 8.21 -1.89 13.59
N PHE A 86 8.37 -1.99 14.90
CA PHE A 86 7.87 -1.04 15.87
C PHE A 86 9.03 -0.66 16.80
N ASP A 87 9.31 0.64 16.91
CA ASP A 87 10.34 1.18 17.80
C ASP A 87 9.66 2.08 18.84
N CYS A 88 9.94 1.80 20.12
CA CYS A 88 9.44 2.59 21.24
C CYS A 88 10.22 3.89 21.44
N ASN A 89 11.44 3.98 20.90
CA ASN A 89 12.25 5.20 20.93
C ASN A 89 11.74 6.15 19.85
N TYR A 90 10.66 6.86 20.19
CA TYR A 90 10.03 7.82 19.32
C TYR A 90 11.04 8.87 18.85
N LYS A 91 11.31 8.88 17.55
CA LYS A 91 11.90 10.03 16.86
C LYS A 91 10.76 10.81 16.24
N ALA A 92 10.61 12.08 16.61
CA ALA A 92 9.64 12.94 15.97
C ALA A 92 9.92 12.99 14.46
N THR A 93 8.88 12.80 13.64
CA THR A 93 8.99 13.01 12.20
C THR A 93 9.29 14.49 11.97
N ILE A 94 10.44 14.78 11.36
CA ILE A 94 10.83 16.13 10.98
C ILE A 94 10.34 16.35 9.55
N GLY A 95 9.31 17.17 9.38
CA GLY A 95 8.71 17.41 8.07
C GLY A 95 7.77 16.27 7.63
N VAL A 96 8.06 15.65 6.49
CA VAL A 96 7.24 14.59 5.88
C VAL A 96 8.14 13.41 5.52
N ASP A 97 7.82 12.23 6.05
CA ASP A 97 8.42 10.96 5.65
C ASP A 97 7.59 10.36 4.51
N PHE A 98 8.25 9.81 3.49
CA PHE A 98 7.58 9.15 2.36
C PHE A 98 8.00 7.69 2.26
N GLU A 99 7.02 6.80 2.15
CA GLU A 99 7.24 5.38 1.86
C GLU A 99 6.50 5.01 0.57
N VAL A 100 7.08 4.11 -0.21
CA VAL A 100 6.45 3.59 -1.41
C VAL A 100 6.42 2.06 -1.34
N GLU A 101 5.22 1.51 -1.47
CA GLU A 101 4.98 0.07 -1.50
C GLU A 101 4.36 -0.34 -2.84
N ARG A 102 4.90 -1.41 -3.42
CA ARG A 102 4.35 -2.04 -4.62
C ARG A 102 3.31 -3.09 -4.22
N PHE A 103 2.16 -3.02 -4.87
CA PHE A 103 1.08 -4.00 -4.83
C PHE A 103 0.85 -4.56 -6.23
N ASP A 104 0.39 -5.79 -6.29
CA ASP A 104 -0.20 -6.35 -7.50
C ASP A 104 -1.68 -6.62 -7.21
N VAL A 105 -2.58 -5.81 -7.78
CA VAL A 105 -4.03 -5.93 -7.59
C VAL A 105 -4.62 -6.59 -8.82
N LEU A 106 -5.20 -7.78 -8.65
CA LEU A 106 -5.67 -8.61 -9.77
C LEU A 106 -4.59 -8.76 -10.87
N GLN A 107 -3.35 -9.03 -10.44
CA GLN A 107 -2.14 -9.15 -11.30
C GLN A 107 -1.70 -7.87 -12.02
N VAL A 108 -2.34 -6.73 -11.74
CA VAL A 108 -1.93 -5.43 -12.29
C VAL A 108 -1.06 -4.70 -11.28
N PRO A 109 0.14 -4.25 -11.67
CA PRO A 109 1.04 -3.55 -10.77
C PRO A 109 0.50 -2.16 -10.39
N TYR A 110 0.64 -1.84 -9.12
CA TYR A 110 0.11 -0.63 -8.50
C TYR A 110 1.06 -0.16 -7.39
N ASN A 111 1.29 1.15 -7.29
CA ASN A 111 2.17 1.70 -6.26
C ASN A 111 1.38 2.58 -5.30
N LEU A 112 1.56 2.34 -4.01
CA LEU A 112 1.02 3.16 -2.95
C LEU A 112 2.15 4.02 -2.38
N GLN A 113 2.01 5.34 -2.51
CA GLN A 113 2.84 6.31 -1.82
C GLN A 113 2.13 6.74 -0.54
N MET A 114 2.79 6.60 0.59
CA MET A 114 2.32 7.02 1.92
C MET A 114 3.20 8.13 2.46
#